data_AF-A0A9X5HEK1-F1
#
_entry.id   AF-A0A9X5HEK1-F1
#
_cell.length_a   1.000
_cell.length_b   1.000
_cell.length_c   1.000
_cell.angle_alpha   90.00
_cell.angle_beta   90.00
_cell.angle_gamma   90.00
#
_symmetry.space_group_name_H-M   'P 1'
#
loop_
_entity.id
_entity.type
_entity.pdbx_description
1 polymer ?
#
loop_
_entity_poly.entity_id
_entity_poly.type
_entity_poly.pdbx_seq_one_letter_code
_entity_poly.pdbx_strand_id
1 'polypeptide(L)'
;MCRHLAYVGPAEPLGALLVGPPHGLYRQSWAPRRQRHGTVNADGFGVGWYAEGDPVPARYRRAGPIWADLSFTDLARVVRTEALL
;
A
#
# COMPACT_ATOMS: atom_id res chain seq x y z
N MET A 1 5.29 -4.85 14.47
CA MET A 1 3.84 -4.54 14.43
C MET A 1 3.54 -3.94 13.08
N CYS A 2 2.38 -4.22 12.50
CA CYS A 2 2.07 -3.85 11.12
C CYS A 2 0.77 -3.04 11.04
N ARG A 3 0.58 -2.38 9.90
CA ARG A 3 -0.64 -1.69 9.48
C ARG A 3 -1.08 -2.30 8.16
N HIS A 4 -2.38 -2.46 7.95
CA HIS A 4 -2.94 -3.03 6.73
C HIS A 4 -4.16 -2.23 6.30
N LEU A 5 -4.47 -2.24 5.02
CA LEU A 5 -5.65 -1.65 4.41
C LEU A 5 -6.17 -2.64 3.37
N ALA A 6 -7.48 -2.88 3.37
CA ALA A 6 -8.15 -3.59 2.29
C ALA A 6 -9.10 -2.62 1.57
N TYR A 7 -9.29 -2.85 0.28
CA TYR A 7 -10.25 -2.11 -0.53
C TYR A 7 -10.98 -3.07 -1.46
N VAL A 8 -12.28 -2.85 -1.62
CA VAL A 8 -13.13 -3.46 -2.64
C VAL A 8 -14.12 -2.38 -3.08
N GLY A 9 -14.15 -2.07 -4.38
CA GLY A 9 -14.99 -0.99 -4.90
C GLY A 9 -14.68 -0.64 -6.35
N PRO A 10 -15.07 0.56 -6.81
CA PRO A 10 -14.71 1.05 -8.14
C PRO A 10 -13.20 1.00 -8.40
N ALA A 11 -12.80 0.85 -9.67
CA ALA A 11 -11.39 0.81 -10.02
C ALA A 11 -10.68 2.12 -9.66
N GLU A 12 -9.75 2.07 -8.70
CA GLU A 12 -8.98 3.22 -8.20
C GLU A 12 -7.47 2.97 -8.37
N PRO A 13 -6.65 4.02 -8.58
CA PRO A 13 -5.21 3.85 -8.60
C PRO A 13 -4.71 3.53 -7.18
N LEU A 14 -3.73 2.63 -7.08
CA LEU A 14 -3.13 2.25 -5.79
C LEU A 14 -2.72 3.47 -4.96
N GLY A 15 -2.20 4.51 -5.62
CA GLY A 15 -1.79 5.77 -5.02
C GLY A 15 -2.94 6.53 -4.35
N ALA A 16 -4.16 6.50 -4.90
CA ALA A 16 -5.32 7.16 -4.26
C ALA A 16 -5.75 6.46 -2.97
N LEU A 17 -5.50 5.15 -2.86
CA LEU A 17 -5.87 4.35 -1.69
C LEU A 17 -4.77 4.30 -0.63
N LEU A 18 -3.50 4.17 -1.06
CA LEU A 18 -2.38 3.87 -0.17
C LEU A 18 -1.53 5.11 0.16
N VAL A 19 -1.39 6.06 -0.76
CA VAL A 19 -0.39 7.15 -0.69
C VAL A 19 -1.03 8.51 -0.46
N GLY A 20 -1.99 8.89 -1.31
CA GLY A 20 -2.66 10.19 -1.33
C GLY A 20 -3.41 10.56 -0.04
N PRO A 21 -4.08 9.63 0.67
CA PRO A 21 -4.81 9.98 1.87
C PRO A 21 -3.87 10.57 2.93
N PRO A 22 -4.23 11.70 3.59
CA PRO A 22 -3.34 12.39 4.54
C PRO A 22 -2.89 11.53 5.73
N HIS A 23 -3.61 10.46 6.01
CA HIS A 23 -3.30 9.45 7.03
C HIS A 23 -3.32 8.03 6.46
N GLY A 24 -3.04 7.89 5.16
CA GLY A 24 -3.00 6.62 4.43
C GLY A 24 -1.89 5.69 4.90
N LEU A 25 -1.86 4.49 4.32
CA LEU A 25 -0.94 3.43 4.74
C LEU A 25 0.53 3.85 4.55
N TYR A 26 0.83 4.58 3.47
CA TYR A 26 2.13 5.18 3.22
C TYR A 26 2.58 6.04 4.41
N ARG A 27 1.78 7.04 4.83
CA ARG A 27 2.15 7.89 5.97
C ARG A 27 2.21 7.14 7.30
N GLN A 28 1.33 6.15 7.49
CA GLN A 28 1.36 5.30 8.68
C GLN A 28 2.65 4.49 8.82
N SER A 29 3.44 4.34 7.75
CA SER A 29 4.72 3.64 7.83
C SER A 29 5.76 4.37 8.69
N TRP A 30 5.73 5.71 8.77
CA TRP A 30 6.62 6.48 9.65
C TRP A 30 5.90 7.34 10.70
N ALA A 31 4.60 7.60 10.52
CA ALA A 31 3.80 8.41 11.45
C ALA A 31 2.42 7.77 11.76
N PRO A 32 2.38 6.57 12.37
CA PRO A 32 1.12 5.93 12.74
C PRO A 32 0.48 6.62 13.95
N ARG A 33 -0.82 6.98 13.86
CA ARG A 33 -1.52 7.75 14.92
C ARG A 33 -2.11 6.91 16.05
N ARG A 34 -2.31 5.61 15.83
CA ARG A 34 -3.04 4.71 16.76
C ARG A 34 -2.27 3.41 17.04
N GLN A 35 -0.98 3.40 16.75
CA GLN A 35 -0.11 2.24 16.97
C GLN A 35 0.44 2.28 18.40
N ARG A 36 0.15 1.24 19.19
CA ARG A 36 0.58 1.15 20.59
C ARG A 36 1.99 0.57 20.77
N HIS A 37 2.45 -0.19 19.79
CA HIS A 37 3.70 -0.96 19.85
C HIS A 37 4.48 -0.74 18.54
N GLY A 38 5.77 -0.38 18.66
CA GLY A 38 6.63 0.01 17.55
C GLY A 38 6.41 1.46 17.11
N THR A 39 7.49 2.23 16.95
CA THR A 39 7.45 3.65 16.58
C THR A 39 7.12 3.86 15.10
N VAL A 40 7.60 2.95 14.24
CA VAL A 40 7.46 2.99 12.78
C VAL A 40 7.19 1.58 12.24
N ASN A 41 6.80 1.49 10.96
CA ASN A 41 6.67 0.26 10.19
C ASN A 41 7.65 0.34 9.00
N ALA A 42 8.94 0.14 9.29
CA ALA A 42 10.04 0.34 8.33
C ALA A 42 10.60 -0.97 7.76
N ASP A 43 10.24 -2.11 8.34
CA ASP A 43 10.88 -3.42 8.12
C ASP A 43 10.35 -4.16 6.87
N GLY A 44 9.68 -3.43 5.98
CA GLY A 44 9.09 -3.95 4.75
C GLY A 44 7.64 -3.53 4.55
N PHE A 45 7.18 -3.74 3.32
CA PHE A 45 5.79 -3.54 2.93
C PHE A 45 5.40 -4.50 1.82
N GLY A 46 4.09 -4.61 1.59
CA GLY A 46 3.56 -5.27 0.42
C GLY A 46 2.20 -4.71 0.02
N VAL A 47 1.84 -4.96 -1.24
CA VAL A 47 0.50 -4.77 -1.78
C VAL A 47 0.17 -5.97 -2.67
N GLY A 48 -0.99 -6.55 -2.47
CA GLY A 48 -1.64 -7.47 -3.38
C GLY A 48 -2.80 -6.77 -4.06
N TRP A 49 -2.97 -6.95 -5.36
CA TRP A 49 -4.11 -6.38 -6.09
C TRP A 49 -4.55 -7.30 -7.22
N TYR A 50 -5.80 -7.17 -7.62
CA TYR A 50 -6.32 -7.83 -8.82
C TYR A 50 -6.17 -6.88 -10.01
N ALA A 51 -5.45 -7.33 -11.03
CA ALA A 51 -5.38 -6.63 -12.30
C ALA A 51 -6.67 -6.90 -13.10
N GLU A 52 -7.05 -5.96 -13.97
CA GLU A 52 -8.24 -6.11 -14.80
C GLU A 52 -8.14 -7.39 -15.66
N GLY A 53 -9.16 -8.24 -15.57
CA GLY A 53 -9.23 -9.51 -16.30
C GLY A 53 -8.34 -10.63 -15.76
N ASP A 54 -7.53 -10.41 -14.72
CA ASP A 54 -6.71 -11.45 -14.09
C ASP A 54 -7.34 -11.94 -12.78
N PRO A 55 -7.77 -13.21 -12.70
CA PRO A 55 -8.35 -13.77 -11.48
C PRO A 55 -7.30 -14.05 -10.38
N VAL A 56 -6.00 -13.93 -10.68
CA VAL A 56 -4.92 -14.18 -9.72
C VAL A 56 -4.34 -12.84 -9.24
N PRO A 57 -4.17 -12.63 -7.93
CA PRO A 57 -3.64 -11.36 -7.44
C PRO A 57 -2.16 -11.22 -7.75
N ALA A 58 -1.80 -10.09 -8.36
CA ALA A 58 -0.42 -9.64 -8.43
C ALA A 58 0.06 -9.23 -7.03
N ARG A 59 1.36 -9.38 -6.76
CA ARG A 59 1.96 -9.05 -5.45
C ARG A 59 3.27 -8.33 -5.64
N TYR A 60 3.42 -7.22 -4.92
CA TYR A 60 4.67 -6.48 -4.81
C TYR A 60 5.10 -6.44 -3.36
N ARG A 61 6.30 -6.92 -3.05
CA ARG A 61 6.83 -7.01 -1.67
C ARG A 61 8.27 -6.56 -1.61
N ARG A 62 8.63 -5.85 -0.55
CA ARG A 62 9.97 -5.31 -0.30
C ARG A 62 10.31 -5.40 1.18
N ALA A 63 11.59 -5.60 1.49
CA ALA A 63 12.12 -5.65 2.85
C ALA A 63 12.51 -4.25 3.40
N GLY A 64 12.60 -3.25 2.53
CA GLY A 64 12.89 -1.87 2.91
C GLY A 64 11.63 -1.05 3.20
N PRO A 65 11.79 0.17 3.75
CA PRO A 65 10.67 1.02 4.04
C PRO A 65 9.99 1.53 2.76
N ILE A 66 8.67 1.66 2.79
CA ILE A 66 7.86 2.05 1.62
C ILE A 66 8.24 3.42 1.06
N TRP A 67 8.75 4.34 1.88
CA TRP A 67 9.17 5.68 1.44
C TRP A 67 10.51 5.70 0.71
N ALA A 68 11.29 4.63 0.78
CA ALA A 68 12.57 4.51 0.06
C ALA A 68 12.44 3.80 -1.30
N ASP A 69 11.24 3.30 -1.64
CA ASP A 69 11.03 2.56 -2.88
C ASP A 69 10.44 3.43 -4.00
N LEU A 70 11.31 3.89 -4.90
CA LEU A 70 10.90 4.69 -6.07
C LEU A 70 10.08 3.87 -7.07
N SER A 71 10.34 2.56 -7.21
CA SER A 71 9.54 1.70 -8.10
C SER A 71 8.10 1.56 -7.60
N PHE A 72 7.90 1.51 -6.28
CA PHE A 72 6.55 1.52 -5.72
C PHE A 72 5.83 2.85 -5.99
N THR A 73 6.55 3.97 -6.02
CA THR A 73 5.96 5.29 -6.35
C THR A 73 5.39 5.29 -7.77
N ASP A 74 6.11 4.72 -8.74
CA ASP A 74 5.61 4.57 -10.11
C ASP A 74 4.44 3.59 -10.21
N LEU A 75 4.53 2.42 -9.57
CA LEU A 75 3.43 1.47 -9.51
C LEU A 75 2.17 2.11 -8.91
N ALA A 76 2.32 2.86 -7.82
CA ALA A 76 1.21 3.53 -7.16
C ALA A 76 0.48 4.52 -8.08
N ARG A 77 1.19 5.16 -9.01
CA ARG A 77 0.62 6.14 -9.94
C ARG A 77 -0.17 5.49 -11.08
N VAL A 78 0.27 4.33 -11.56
CA VAL A 78 -0.24 3.76 -12.83
C VAL A 78 -1.12 2.53 -12.64
N VAL A 79 -0.92 1.76 -11.58
CA VAL A 79 -1.70 0.53 -11.33
C VAL A 79 -3.05 0.91 -10.75
N ARG A 80 -4.12 0.41 -11.37
CA ARG A 80 -5.50 0.54 -10.91
C ARG A 80 -6.05 -0.82 -10.51
N THR A 81 -6.98 -0.85 -9.57
CA THR A 81 -7.61 -2.08 -9.12
C THR A 81 -8.98 -1.81 -8.51
N GLU A 82 -9.87 -2.79 -8.62
CA GLU A 82 -11.14 -2.83 -7.89
C GLU A 82 -10.99 -3.47 -6.51
N ALA A 83 -9.88 -4.21 -6.27
CA ALA A 83 -9.65 -4.90 -5.00
C ALA A 83 -8.15 -5.03 -4.65
N LEU A 84 -7.78 -4.61 -3.44
CA LEU A 84 -6.42 -4.78 -2.90
C LEU A 84 -6.39 -5.16 -1.42
N LEU A 85 -5.23 -5.67 -0.98
CA LEU A 85 -4.85 -5.90 0.41
C LEU A 85 -3.35 -5.66 0.64
#